data_AF-A0A382ZFI7-F1
#
_entry.id   AF-A0A382ZFI7-F1
#
_cell.length_a   1.000
_cell.length_b   1.000
_cell.length_c   1.000
_cell.angle_alpha   90.00
_cell.angle_beta   90.00
_cell.angle_gamma   90.00
#
_symmetry.space_group_name_H-M   'P 1'
#
loop_
_entity.id
_entity.type
_entity.pdbx_description
1 polymer ?
#
loop_
_entity_poly.entity_id
_entity_poly.type
_entity_poly.pdbx_seq_one_letter_code
_entity_poly.pdbx_strand_id
1 'polypeptide(L)'
;VEQGNDRPFNRGWLVNVGYSIVKEQGYDYFCFHDVDMLPEDNSCDYSWVDKPTHLAARLSKFKYRLVYPEYIGGVTLINREHFEWINGFSNKYW
;
A
#
# COMPACT_ATOMS: atom_id res chain seq x y z
N VAL A 1 1.66 11.56 -2.27
CA VAL A 1 0.63 12.09 -3.20
C VAL A 1 -0.44 12.75 -2.37
N GLU A 2 -0.87 13.96 -2.73
CA GLU A 2 -1.85 14.76 -1.98
C GLU A 2 -3.12 14.97 -2.82
N GLN A 3 -4.30 14.88 -2.20
CA GLN A 3 -5.58 15.22 -2.82
C GLN A 3 -5.92 16.68 -2.53
N GLY A 4 -5.79 17.55 -3.54
CA GLY A 4 -5.97 19.00 -3.37
C GLY A 4 -7.39 19.53 -3.61
N ASN A 5 -8.42 18.67 -3.65
CA ASN A 5 -9.81 19.08 -3.85
C ASN A 5 -10.71 18.57 -2.71
N ASP A 6 -11.87 19.19 -2.56
CA ASP A 6 -12.81 18.90 -1.46
C ASP A 6 -13.72 17.68 -1.71
N ARG A 7 -13.41 16.82 -2.68
CA ARG A 7 -14.16 15.57 -2.88
C ARG A 7 -13.83 14.58 -1.75
N PRO A 8 -14.68 13.56 -1.52
CA PRO A 8 -14.33 12.46 -0.63
C PRO A 8 -12.95 11.87 -0.95
N PHE A 9 -12.25 11.40 0.07
CA PHE A 9 -10.88 10.93 -0.05
C PHE A 9 -10.82 9.61 -0.82
N ASN A 10 -10.03 9.55 -1.89
CA ASN A 10 -9.89 8.34 -2.70
C ASN A 10 -8.48 7.77 -2.61
N ARG A 11 -8.26 6.88 -1.63
CA ARG A 11 -6.95 6.22 -1.41
C ARG A 11 -6.47 5.45 -2.64
N GLY A 12 -7.36 4.66 -3.26
CA GLY A 12 -7.01 3.83 -4.41
C GLY A 12 -6.54 4.66 -5.61
N TRP A 13 -7.22 5.78 -5.86
CA TRP A 13 -6.83 6.73 -6.90
C TRP A 13 -5.47 7.38 -6.62
N LEU A 14 -5.22 7.82 -5.37
CA LEU A 14 -3.93 8.43 -5.00
C LEU A 14 -2.76 7.45 -5.09
N VAL A 15 -2.99 6.17 -4.76
CA VAL A 15 -2.01 5.10 -4.97
C VAL A 15 -1.68 4.95 -6.46
N ASN A 16 -2.70 4.88 -7.32
CA ASN A 16 -2.50 4.77 -8.77
C ASN A 16 -1.76 5.99 -9.36
N VAL A 17 -2.05 7.21 -8.86
CA VAL A 17 -1.32 8.43 -9.24
C VAL A 17 0.13 8.38 -8.75
N GLY A 18 0.37 7.88 -7.54
CA GLY A 18 1.73 7.69 -7.02
C GLY A 18 2.53 6.78 -7.92
N TYR A 19 1.97 5.62 -8.26
CA TYR A 19 2.55 4.69 -9.22
C TYR A 19 2.85 5.36 -10.56
N SER A 20 1.91 6.09 -11.15
CA SER A 20 2.09 6.69 -12.48
C SER A 20 3.20 7.74 -12.54
N ILE A 21 3.46 8.46 -11.43
CA ILE A 21 4.57 9.44 -11.32
C ILE A 21 5.93 8.75 -11.33
N VAL A 22 6.03 7.56 -10.71
CA VAL A 22 7.31 6.88 -10.49
C VAL A 22 7.56 5.71 -11.43
N LYS A 23 6.56 5.23 -12.18
CA LYS A 23 6.67 4.02 -13.02
C LYS A 23 7.83 4.08 -14.04
N GLU A 24 8.11 5.27 -14.57
CA GLU A 24 9.17 5.47 -15.59
C GLU A 24 10.57 5.63 -14.98
N GLN A 25 10.67 5.69 -13.65
CA GLN A 25 11.94 5.86 -12.93
C GLN A 25 12.67 4.53 -12.66
N GLY A 26 12.12 3.40 -13.09
CA GLY A 26 12.80 2.11 -12.99
C GLY A 26 12.67 1.38 -11.64
N TYR A 27 11.80 1.80 -10.71
CA TYR A 27 11.57 1.06 -9.44
C TYR A 27 10.89 -0.30 -9.59
N ASP A 28 11.48 -1.35 -9.05
CA ASP A 28 11.02 -2.73 -9.22
C ASP A 28 9.87 -3.14 -8.28
N TYR A 29 9.63 -2.37 -7.22
CA TYR A 29 8.57 -2.62 -6.25
C TYR A 29 8.10 -1.34 -5.56
N PHE A 30 6.94 -1.42 -4.91
CA PHE A 30 6.24 -0.29 -4.33
C PHE A 30 5.72 -0.64 -2.94
N CYS A 31 5.82 0.32 -2.03
CA CYS A 31 5.19 0.27 -0.72
C CYS A 31 4.03 1.26 -0.67
N PHE A 32 2.80 0.75 -0.55
CA PHE A 32 1.63 1.59 -0.32
C PHE A 32 1.39 1.67 1.19
N HIS A 33 1.51 2.88 1.73
CA HIS A 33 1.69 3.09 3.16
C HIS A 33 0.73 4.16 3.68
N ASP A 34 -0.11 3.80 4.64
CA ASP A 34 -0.90 4.78 5.39
C ASP A 34 0.03 5.61 6.29
N VAL A 35 -0.09 6.94 6.27
CA VAL A 35 0.88 7.87 6.90
C VAL A 35 0.96 7.73 8.42
N ASP A 36 -0.05 7.13 9.05
CA ASP A 36 -0.19 6.96 10.50
C ASP A 36 0.24 5.58 11.02
N MET A 37 0.82 4.72 10.18
CA MET A 37 1.21 3.35 10.55
C MET A 37 2.73 3.16 10.64
N LEU A 38 3.32 3.47 11.78
CA LEU A 38 4.77 3.32 11.97
C LEU A 38 5.15 1.89 12.43
N PRO A 39 6.28 1.32 11.96
CA PRO A 39 6.81 0.08 12.51
C PRO A 39 7.26 0.30 13.96
N GLU A 40 6.93 -0.64 14.83
CA GLU A 40 7.29 -0.57 16.27
C GLU A 40 8.72 -1.07 16.54
N ASP A 41 9.29 -1.85 15.63
CA ASP A 41 10.65 -2.38 15.73
C ASP A 41 11.32 -2.52 14.35
N ASN A 42 12.59 -2.93 14.36
CA ASN A 42 13.43 -3.08 13.17
C ASN A 42 13.17 -4.39 12.38
N SER A 43 12.20 -5.20 12.78
CA SER A 43 11.87 -6.45 12.08
C SER A 43 10.96 -6.24 10.86
N CYS A 44 10.37 -5.04 10.72
CA CYS A 44 9.57 -4.68 9.56
C CYS A 44 10.47 -4.40 8.35
N ASP A 45 10.60 -5.39 7.48
CA ASP A 45 11.40 -5.29 6.26
C ASP A 45 10.60 -4.66 5.11
N TYR A 46 11.08 -3.52 4.62
CA TYR A 46 10.54 -2.79 3.47
C TYR A 46 11.29 -3.07 2.16
N SER A 47 12.12 -4.11 2.13
CA SER A 47 12.86 -4.53 0.93
C SER A 47 11.93 -5.20 -0.10
N TRP A 48 12.50 -5.55 -1.25
CA TRP A 48 11.76 -6.15 -2.36
C TRP A 48 11.12 -7.48 -1.96
N VAL A 49 9.95 -7.78 -2.54
CA VAL A 49 9.20 -9.03 -2.28
C VAL A 49 8.80 -9.72 -3.59
N ASP A 50 8.84 -11.05 -3.58
CA ASP A 50 8.47 -11.90 -4.70
C ASP A 50 6.95 -12.00 -4.90
N LYS A 51 6.18 -11.80 -3.83
CA LYS A 51 4.70 -11.79 -3.81
C LYS A 51 4.18 -10.59 -3.01
N PRO A 52 2.92 -10.15 -3.27
CA PRO A 52 2.32 -9.09 -2.47
C PRO A 52 2.41 -9.44 -0.98
N THR A 53 2.98 -8.53 -0.18
CA THR A 53 3.27 -8.76 1.23
C THR A 53 2.61 -7.68 2.08
N HIS A 54 1.77 -8.11 3.02
CA HIS A 54 1.07 -7.23 3.94
C HIS A 54 1.91 -6.98 5.20
N LEU A 55 2.48 -5.77 5.33
CA LEU A 55 3.32 -5.37 6.46
C LEU A 55 2.49 -5.00 7.70
N ALA A 56 1.29 -4.44 7.50
CA ALA A 56 0.38 -4.03 8.58
C ALA A 56 -0.43 -5.21 9.18
N ALA A 57 0.13 -6.42 9.23
CA ALA A 57 -0.56 -7.63 9.69
C ALA A 57 -0.79 -7.68 11.22
N ARG A 58 0.02 -6.93 11.99
CA ARG A 58 0.00 -6.94 13.46
C ARG A 58 -0.04 -5.51 14.02
N LEU A 59 -1.18 -4.85 13.87
CA LEU A 59 -1.36 -3.48 14.38
C LEU A 59 -1.74 -3.48 15.87
N SER A 60 -1.16 -2.56 16.63
CA SER A 60 -1.48 -2.35 18.06
C SER A 60 -2.96 -2.03 18.29
N LYS A 61 -3.60 -1.26 17.40
CA LYS A 61 -5.06 -1.00 17.38
C LYS A 61 -5.91 -2.27 17.38
N PHE A 62 -5.39 -3.36 16.81
CA PHE A 62 -6.04 -4.68 16.76
C PHE A 62 -5.41 -5.69 17.73
N LYS A 63 -4.69 -5.21 18.77
CA LYS A 63 -3.99 -6.05 19.76
C LYS A 63 -3.04 -7.06 19.10
N TYR A 64 -2.36 -6.63 18.02
CA TYR A 64 -1.44 -7.44 17.23
C TYR A 64 -2.07 -8.70 16.60
N ARG A 65 -3.39 -8.68 16.40
CA ARG A 65 -4.12 -9.72 15.67
C ARG A 65 -4.56 -9.20 14.31
N LEU A 66 -4.50 -10.07 13.32
CA LEU A 66 -5.06 -9.78 12.00
C LEU A 66 -6.59 -9.65 12.10
N VAL A 67 -7.16 -8.67 11.43
CA VAL A 67 -8.61 -8.39 11.48
C VAL A 67 -9.42 -9.56 10.91
N TYR A 68 -9.00 -10.05 9.73
CA TYR A 68 -9.49 -11.26 9.05
C TYR A 68 -8.47 -11.69 7.98
N PRO A 69 -8.47 -12.96 7.50
CA PRO A 69 -7.41 -13.51 6.64
C PRO A 69 -7.12 -12.71 5.36
N GLU A 70 -8.14 -12.10 4.75
CA GLU A 70 -8.06 -11.35 3.49
C GLU A 70 -7.72 -9.87 3.69
N TYR A 71 -7.49 -9.42 4.93
CA TYR A 71 -7.18 -8.02 5.22
C TYR A 71 -5.78 -7.63 4.70
N ILE A 72 -5.74 -6.67 3.78
CA ILE A 72 -4.51 -6.16 3.13
C ILE A 72 -4.41 -4.61 3.16
N GLY A 73 -5.13 -3.98 4.10
CA GLY A 73 -5.12 -2.53 4.31
C GLY A 73 -3.88 -2.04 5.06
N GLY A 74 -3.73 -0.72 5.21
CA GLY A 74 -2.58 -0.16 5.94
C GLY A 74 -1.32 -0.08 5.07
N VAL A 75 -0.42 -1.05 5.25
CA VAL A 75 0.90 -1.07 4.61
C VAL A 75 1.11 -2.35 3.83
N THR A 76 1.30 -2.22 2.51
CA THR A 76 1.44 -3.37 1.59
C THR A 76 2.57 -3.14 0.60
N LEU A 77 3.44 -4.13 0.46
CA LEU A 77 4.48 -4.22 -0.56
C LEU A 77 3.97 -5.02 -1.77
N ILE A 78 4.31 -4.56 -2.97
CA ILE A 78 4.02 -5.27 -4.22
C ILE A 78 5.10 -4.98 -5.26
N ASN A 79 5.53 -5.98 -6.03
CA ASN A 79 6.44 -5.75 -7.16
C ASN A 79 5.69 -5.11 -8.35
N ARG A 80 6.44 -4.53 -9.29
CA ARG A 80 5.88 -3.86 -10.48
C ARG A 80 4.97 -4.79 -11.28
N GLU A 81 5.45 -5.99 -11.59
CA GLU A 81 4.75 -6.95 -12.45
C GLU A 81 3.37 -7.31 -11.88
N HIS A 82 3.29 -7.59 -10.58
CA HIS A 82 2.02 -7.90 -9.92
C HIS A 82 1.08 -6.70 -9.86
N PHE A 83 1.60 -5.49 -9.65
CA PHE A 83 0.77 -4.28 -9.62
C PHE A 83 0.15 -3.99 -10.99
N GLU A 84 0.93 -4.16 -12.06
CA GLU A 84 0.44 -4.03 -13.44
C GLU A 84 -0.53 -5.16 -13.81
N TRP A 85 -0.24 -6.40 -13.37
CA TRP A 85 -1.09 -7.56 -13.62
C TRP A 85 -2.51 -7.39 -13.06
N ILE A 86 -2.63 -6.78 -11.88
CA ILE A 86 -3.95 -6.52 -11.25
C ILE A 86 -4.62 -5.24 -11.75
N ASN A 87 -3.98 -4.51 -12.69
CA ASN A 87 -4.42 -3.21 -13.18
C ASN A 87 -4.57 -2.14 -12.07
N GLY A 88 -3.66 -2.16 -11.09
CA GLY A 88 -3.65 -1.24 -9.96
C GLY A 88 -4.86 -1.34 -9.02
N PHE A 89 -5.12 -0.29 -8.24
CA PHE A 89 -6.27 -0.20 -7.35
C PHE A 89 -7.54 0.24 -8.10
N SER A 90 -8.72 -0.10 -7.57
CA SER A 90 -9.97 0.47 -8.05
C SER A 90 -10.04 1.98 -7.81
N ASN A 91 -10.44 2.74 -8.83
CA ASN A 91 -10.68 4.18 -8.75
C ASN A 91 -12.09 4.55 -8.26
N LYS A 92 -12.93 3.56 -7.92
CA LYS A 92 -14.37 3.76 -7.65
C LYS A 92 -14.75 3.86 -6.17
N TYR A 93 -13.78 3.73 -5.26
CA TYR A 93 -14.01 3.84 -3.81
C TYR A 93 -13.74 5.26 -3.34
N TRP A 94 -14.80 5.96 -2.94
CA TRP A 94 -14.84 7.35 -2.48
C TRP A 94 -15.29 7.42 -1.02
#